data_AF-A0A7D7VP64-F1
#
_entry.id   AF-A0A7D7VP64-F1
#
_cell.length_a   1.000
_cell.length_b   1.000
_cell.length_c   1.000
_cell.angle_alpha   90.00
_cell.angle_beta   90.00
_cell.angle_gamma   90.00
#
_symmetry.space_group_name_H-M   'P 1'
#
loop_
_entity.id
_entity.type
_entity.pdbx_description
1 polymer ?
#
loop_
_entity_poly.entity_id
_entity_poly.type
_entity_poly.pdbx_seq_one_letter_code
_entity_poly.pdbx_strand_id
1 'polypeptide(L)' 'MNLINSQVDTLIIHGNKDSYVSYNASKKISEASQRIKLITVENSDHGFDSQENEDYAINCTIEWLKKKER' A
#
# COMPACT_ATOMS: atom_id res chain seq x y z
N MET A 1 -3.53 11.05 15.55
CA MET A 1 -4.54 10.26 14.82
C MET A 1 -3.98 8.87 14.59
N ASN A 2 -4.65 7.80 15.01
CA ASN A 2 -4.16 6.42 14.86
C ASN A 2 -4.84 5.77 13.65
N LEU A 3 -4.05 5.34 12.65
CA LEU A 3 -4.58 4.69 11.43
C LEU A 3 -5.40 3.44 11.75
N ILE A 4 -5.00 2.68 12.78
CA ILE A 4 -5.61 1.40 13.17
C ILE A 4 -7.08 1.58 13.58
N ASN A 5 -7.39 2.71 14.24
CA ASN A 5 -8.73 3.04 14.72
C ASN A 5 -9.53 3.93 13.74
N SER A 6 -8.98 4.18 12.54
CA SER A 6 -9.68 4.97 11.52
C SER A 6 -10.93 4.25 11.04
N GLN A 7 -12.02 4.99 10.89
CA GLN A 7 -13.24 4.49 10.22
C GLN A 7 -13.17 4.61 8.70
N VAL A 8 -12.12 5.23 8.16
CA VAL A 8 -11.89 5.39 6.74
C VAL A 8 -11.03 4.23 6.23
N ASP A 9 -11.56 3.44 5.29
CA ASP A 9 -10.73 2.36 4.70
C ASP A 9 -9.52 2.97 4.02
N THR A 10 -8.38 2.31 4.21
CA THR A 10 -7.06 2.81 3.84
C THR A 10 -6.35 1.80 2.98
N LEU A 11 -5.68 2.28 1.92
CA LEU A 11 -4.77 1.50 1.10
C LEU A 11 -3.34 1.90 1.42
N ILE A 12 -2.48 0.91 1.62
CA ILE A 12 -1.03 1.06 1.66
C ILE A 12 -0.48 0.32 0.44
N ILE A 13 0.36 0.99 -0.34
CA ILE A 13 1.14 0.36 -1.42
C ILE A 13 2.61 0.49 -1.02
N HIS A 14 3.37 -0.61 -1.08
CA HIS A 14 4.74 -0.62 -0.60
C HIS A 14 5.61 -1.62 -1.36
N GLY A 15 6.81 -1.21 -1.77
CA GLY A 15 7.82 -2.11 -2.31
C GLY A 15 8.37 -3.05 -1.23
N ASN A 16 8.49 -4.35 -1.51
CA ASN A 16 8.99 -5.29 -0.49
C ASN A 16 10.51 -5.25 -0.28
N LYS A 17 11.25 -4.51 -1.12
CA LYS A 17 12.69 -4.28 -1.01
C LYS A 17 13.04 -2.82 -0.72
N ASP A 18 12.08 -2.04 -0.23
CA ASP A 18 12.31 -0.65 0.16
C ASP A 18 13.48 -0.53 1.16
N SER A 19 14.52 0.16 0.71
CA SER A 19 15.79 0.38 1.39
C SER A 19 15.76 1.58 2.34
N TYR A 20 14.75 2.45 2.24
CA TYR A 20 14.60 3.66 3.03
C TYR A 20 13.55 3.51 4.15
N VAL A 21 12.43 2.84 3.87
CA VAL A 21 11.33 2.61 4.80
C VAL A 21 11.03 1.12 4.89
N SER A 22 10.96 0.57 6.10
CA SER A 22 10.78 -0.87 6.27
C SER A 22 9.39 -1.34 5.83
N TYR A 23 9.34 -2.24 4.84
CA TYR A 23 8.12 -2.96 4.45
C TYR A 23 7.39 -3.62 5.62
N ASN A 24 8.13 -4.12 6.63
CA ASN A 24 7.56 -4.75 7.80
C ASN A 24 6.70 -3.80 8.65
N ALA A 25 6.94 -2.48 8.60
CA ALA A 25 6.09 -1.51 9.27
C ALA A 25 4.68 -1.49 8.64
N SER A 26 4.63 -1.40 7.31
CA SER A 26 3.39 -1.45 6.53
C SER A 26 2.64 -2.76 6.71
N LYS A 27 3.37 -3.89 6.70
CA LYS A 27 2.80 -5.22 6.96
C LYS A 27 2.12 -5.29 8.33
N LYS A 28 2.84 -4.94 9.40
CA LYS A 28 2.31 -4.95 10.77
C LYS A 28 1.06 -4.07 10.93
N ILE A 29 1.05 -2.88 10.31
CA ILE A 29 -0.12 -1.98 10.38
C ILE A 29 -1.32 -2.57 9.65
N SER A 30 -1.11 -3.18 8.47
CA SER A 30 -2.21 -3.79 7.71
C SER A 30 -2.84 -4.99 8.42
N GLU A 31 -2.06 -5.74 9.20
CA GLU A 31 -2.55 -6.87 9.98
C GLU A 31 -3.38 -6.43 11.20
N ALA A 32 -3.23 -5.17 11.64
CA ALA A 32 -3.90 -4.64 12.82
C ALA A 32 -5.37 -4.24 12.59
N SER A 33 -5.84 -4.10 11.34
CA SER A 33 -7.22 -3.71 11.03
C SER A 33 -7.66 -4.20 9.66
N GLN A 34 -8.86 -4.79 9.58
CA GLN A 34 -9.45 -5.26 8.32
C GLN A 34 -9.78 -4.12 7.34
N ARG A 35 -9.82 -2.87 7.81
CA ARG A 35 -10.03 -1.68 6.97
C ARG A 35 -8.76 -1.19 6.27
N ILE A 36 -7.60 -1.75 6.64
CA ILE A 36 -6.31 -1.39 6.05
C ILE A 36 -5.91 -2.50 5.08
N LYS A 37 -5.85 -2.17 3.80
CA LYS A 37 -5.37 -3.07 2.77
C LYS A 37 -3.91 -2.76 2.45
N LEU A 38 -3.05 -3.76 2.45
CA LEU A 38 -1.70 -3.67 1.90
C LEU A 38 -1.65 -4.30 0.50
N ILE A 39 -1.06 -3.58 -0.45
CA ILE A 39 -0.61 -4.11 -1.73
C ILE A 39 0.90 -4.02 -1.76
N THR A 40 1.51 -5.15 -2.10
CA THR A 40 2.96 -5.28 -2.16
C THR A 40 3.40 -5.16 -3.62
N VAL A 41 4.36 -4.28 -3.89
CA VAL A 41 5.04 -4.23 -5.17
C VAL A 41 6.29 -5.11 -5.06
N GLU A 42 6.24 -6.26 -5.73
CA GLU A 42 7.26 -7.28 -5.63
C GLU A 42 8.58 -6.84 -6.26
N ASN A 43 9.69 -7.15 -5.60
CA ASN A 43 11.05 -6.80 -6.01
C ASN A 43 11.29 -5.30 -6.19
N SER A 44 10.54 -4.44 -5.51
CA SER A 44 10.59 -3.00 -5.70
C SER A 44 11.07 -2.23 -4.48
N ASP A 45 11.81 -1.15 -4.72
CA ASP A 45 12.39 -0.24 -3.72
C ASP A 45 11.43 0.95 -3.40
N HIS A 46 11.88 1.92 -2.60
CA HIS A 46 11.10 3.05 -2.06
C HIS A 46 10.30 3.85 -3.09
N GLY A 47 10.92 4.11 -4.24
CA GLY A 47 10.33 4.93 -5.31
C GLY A 47 9.61 4.12 -6.39
N PHE A 48 9.37 2.83 -6.17
CA PHE A 48 8.92 1.91 -7.22
C PHE A 48 9.87 1.91 -8.44
N ASP A 49 11.15 1.67 -8.20
CA ASP A 49 12.35 1.60 -9.08
C ASP A 49 12.28 1.31 -10.61
N SER A 50 11.12 1.00 -11.18
CA SER A 50 10.88 0.93 -12.62
C SER A 50 9.52 1.53 -13.00
N GLN A 51 9.38 2.00 -14.25
CA GLN A 51 8.10 2.49 -14.77
C GLN A 51 6.98 1.44 -14.62
N GLU A 52 7.29 0.16 -14.80
CA GLU A 52 6.32 -0.94 -14.62
C GLU A 52 5.80 -1.01 -13.18
N ASN A 53 6.70 -0.86 -12.20
CA ASN A 53 6.36 -0.87 -10.79
C ASN A 53 5.56 0.38 -10.38
N GLU A 54 5.93 1.56 -10.91
CA GLU A 54 5.17 2.81 -10.73
C GLU A 54 3.76 2.68 -11.32
N ASP A 55 3.65 2.23 -12.58
CA ASP A 55 2.38 2.05 -13.27
C ASP A 55 1.50 1.03 -12.54
N TYR A 56 2.09 -0.03 -12.02
CA TYR A 56 1.39 -1.01 -11.19
C TYR A 56 0.82 -0.37 -9.91
N ALA A 57 1.61 0.42 -9.18
CA ALA A 57 1.18 1.13 -7.99
C ALA A 57 0.04 2.13 -8.28
N ILE A 58 0.16 2.88 -9.38
CA ILE A 58 -0.85 3.82 -9.87
C ILE A 58 -2.15 3.08 -10.19
N ASN A 59 -2.09 2.01 -10.98
CA ASN A 59 -3.26 1.23 -11.35
C ASN A 59 -3.94 0.60 -10.13
N CYS A 60 -3.17 0.08 -9.16
CA CYS A 60 -3.71 -0.42 -7.91
C CYS A 60 -4.47 0.65 -7.12
N THR A 61 -3.95 1.88 -7.12
CA THR A 61 -4.60 3.03 -6.47
C THR A 61 -5.92 3.38 -7.16
N ILE A 62 -5.90 3.51 -8.49
CA ILE A 62 -7.08 3.83 -9.30
C ILE A 62 -8.19 2.79 -9.08
N GLU A 63 -7.84 1.50 -9.17
CA GLU A 63 -8.82 0.42 -9.00
C GLU A 63 -9.37 0.33 -7.57
N TRP A 64 -8.56 0.67 -6.56
CA TRP A 64 -9.04 0.75 -5.18
C TRP A 64 -10.04 1.89 -4.99
N LEU A 65 -9.76 3.08 -5.55
CA LEU A 65 -10.65 4.23 -5.48
C LEU A 65 -11.98 3.97 -6.20
N LYS A 66 -11.95 3.39 -7.40
CA LYS A 66 -13.17 3.01 -8.14
C LYS A 66 -14.05 2.02 -7.38
N LYS A 67 -13.44 1.08 -6.63
CA LYS A 67 -14.20 0.11 -5.82
C LYS A 67 -14.96 0.76 -4.66
N LYS A 68 -14.56 1.95 -4.19
CA LYS A 68 -15.28 2.69 -3.15
C LYS A 68 -16.51 3.44 -3.67
N GLU A 69 -16.69 3.58 -4.98
CA GLU A 69 -17.86 4.28 -5.57
C GLU A 69 -19.07 3.36 -5.80
N ARG A 70 -19.10 2.15 -5.21
CA ARG A 70 -20.21 1.19 -5.35
C ARG A 70 -20.83 0.82 -4.01
#